data_AF-A0A439PG92-F1
#
_entry.id   AF-A0A439PG92-F1
#
_cell.length_a   1.000
_cell.length_b   1.000
_cell.length_c   1.000
_cell.angle_alpha   90.00
_cell.angle_beta   90.00
_cell.angle_gamma   90.00
#
_symmetry.space_group_name_H-M   'P 1'
#
loop_
_entity.id
_entity.type
_entity.pdbx_description
1 polymer ?
#
loop_
_entity_poly.entity_id
_entity_poly.type
_entity_poly.pdbx_seq_one_letter_code
_entity_poly.pdbx_strand_id
1 'polypeptide(L)'
;MSVLSTHQNTAFRIDKTILDAMDACLVNARALVESAKAVRASGHQNIAYHLATLALEEIGKRELFGVQAVADRRETSPAWPNKHTQDHVKKLFWAFFGAEFFADELTKEAFDNLQGLASTIHTNRLAGLYVDLTSDGLNIPAGAIDNLQADNLIGLAEARLGIAEVVTVREEIPAEDAALQAWFEMATSDPDQRRQILSSASLKKLAELKSPKEWIRWLKGLFDEAEAEGQAAVALELKRSRNLPAEGTKDKWRIRVRILSASHSIRPKALKAWNDQVEFIKLVAVSGKKDQLIVEFTLKDQVPIEALWHFGWGIARHFVVALNIGTMGFWWWRLPEQISRYWDGMVDLESGKEIGVERWPSLVIDWGENRVLAEQDLYQVMACFAALPGPNRRDEHRAYNYYIGGLTFLSLNDIHWQNETTAFANFISSLQAMMEDAGDVNEGASFEPTFLAFLENLFPNFDERERYMELCRLFAAGNLGQATITLKEVSFIKLFCDAYFLRTIQPKAFEKFNQESG
;
A
#
# COMPACT_ATOMS: atom_id res chain seq x y z
N MET A 1 53.03 37.01 0.58
CA MET A 1 52.26 36.73 1.82
C MET A 1 50.83 37.13 1.51
N SER A 2 49.80 36.29 1.50
CA SER A 2 49.52 35.08 2.27
C SER A 2 48.65 34.15 1.41
N VAL A 3 49.00 32.87 1.40
CA VAL A 3 48.19 31.79 0.82
C VAL A 3 47.12 31.45 1.84
N LEU A 4 45.85 31.76 1.56
CA LEU A 4 44.73 31.22 2.32
C LEU A 4 44.39 29.85 1.73
N SER A 5 44.97 28.84 2.38
CA SER A 5 44.57 27.43 2.32
C SER A 5 43.08 27.30 2.60
N THR A 6 42.27 27.09 1.55
CA THR A 6 40.98 26.41 1.70
C THR A 6 41.27 24.93 1.82
N HIS A 7 41.36 24.44 3.05
CA HIS A 7 41.25 23.01 3.34
C HIS A 7 39.87 22.55 2.84
N GLN A 8 39.83 21.91 1.66
CA GLN A 8 38.79 20.94 1.36
C GLN A 8 38.88 19.89 2.47
N ASN A 9 37.88 19.85 3.34
CA ASN A 9 37.84 18.88 4.41
C ASN A 9 37.54 17.51 3.78
N THR A 10 38.58 16.75 3.45
CA THR A 10 38.52 15.52 2.64
C THR A 10 38.01 14.29 3.41
N ALA A 11 37.87 14.39 4.74
CA ALA A 11 37.43 13.30 5.60
C ALA A 11 36.43 13.79 6.66
N PHE A 12 35.39 13.00 6.89
CA PHE A 12 34.36 13.19 7.91
C PHE A 12 34.81 12.54 9.22
N ARG A 13 34.78 13.29 10.33
CA ARG A 13 35.09 12.75 11.66
C ARG A 13 33.82 12.43 12.45
N ILE A 14 33.69 11.19 12.94
CA ILE A 14 32.56 10.76 13.78
C ILE A 14 32.60 11.50 15.13
N ASP A 15 31.44 11.96 15.61
CA ASP A 15 31.30 12.59 16.92
C ASP A 15 31.64 11.60 18.05
N LYS A 16 32.35 12.07 19.07
CA LYS A 16 32.72 11.24 20.23
C LYS A 16 31.52 10.60 20.91
N THR A 17 30.39 11.30 21.01
CA THR A 17 29.16 10.78 21.63
C THR A 17 28.57 9.59 20.86
N ILE A 18 28.79 9.54 19.54
CA ILE A 18 28.37 8.43 18.68
C ILE A 18 29.33 7.26 18.86
N LEU A 19 30.64 7.50 18.93
CA LEU A 19 31.64 6.47 19.26
C LEU A 19 31.34 5.84 20.62
N ASP A 20 31.06 6.66 21.64
CA ASP A 20 30.69 6.19 22.97
C ASP A 20 29.39 5.34 22.93
N ALA A 21 28.42 5.71 22.10
CA ALA A 21 27.18 4.94 21.90
C ALA A 21 27.41 3.60 21.17
N MET A 22 28.29 3.58 20.16
CA MET A 22 28.71 2.37 19.46
C MET A 22 29.41 1.39 20.40
N ASP A 23 30.29 1.88 21.27
CA ASP A 23 30.96 1.07 22.29
C ASP A 23 29.97 0.54 23.33
N ALA A 24 29.01 1.36 23.78
CA ALA A 24 27.96 0.94 24.70
C ALA A 24 27.09 -0.18 24.13
N CYS A 25 26.80 -0.17 22.82
CA CYS A 25 26.11 -1.27 22.14
C CYS A 25 26.88 -2.59 22.23
N LEU A 26 28.21 -2.57 22.07
CA LEU A 26 29.04 -3.78 22.20
C LEU A 26 29.09 -4.30 23.65
N VAL A 27 29.24 -3.40 24.62
CA VAL A 27 29.20 -3.76 26.05
C VAL A 27 27.87 -4.43 26.40
N ASN A 28 26.75 -3.88 25.92
CA ASN A 28 25.43 -4.44 26.15
C ASN A 28 25.23 -5.78 25.41
N ALA A 29 25.67 -5.88 24.15
CA ALA A 29 25.61 -7.13 23.38
C ALA A 29 26.39 -8.25 24.07
N ARG A 30 27.57 -7.96 24.64
CA ARG A 30 28.35 -8.91 25.45
C ARG A 30 27.58 -9.40 26.68
N ALA A 31 27.00 -8.47 27.44
CA ALA A 31 26.20 -8.83 28.61
C ALA A 31 24.99 -9.70 28.24
N LEU A 32 24.37 -9.44 27.09
CA LEU A 32 23.25 -10.22 26.55
C LEU A 32 23.67 -11.64 26.10
N VAL A 33 24.83 -11.79 25.45
CA VAL A 33 25.38 -13.11 25.07
C VAL A 33 25.69 -13.95 26.31
N GLU A 34 26.36 -13.37 27.31
CA GLU A 34 26.68 -14.09 28.55
C GLU A 34 25.43 -14.46 29.34
N SER A 35 24.42 -13.58 29.36
CA SER A 35 23.11 -13.87 29.94
C SER A 35 22.39 -14.99 29.18
N ALA A 36 22.45 -14.99 27.85
CA ALA A 36 21.87 -16.05 27.03
C ALA A 36 22.49 -17.42 27.35
N LYS A 37 23.82 -17.51 27.49
CA LYS A 37 24.52 -18.74 27.89
C LYS A 37 24.09 -19.23 29.28
N ALA A 38 24.01 -18.33 30.26
CA ALA A 38 23.57 -18.68 31.62
C ALA A 38 22.11 -19.19 31.68
N VAL A 39 21.21 -18.52 30.97
CA VAL A 39 19.80 -18.90 30.86
C VAL A 39 19.64 -20.21 30.10
N ARG A 40 20.44 -20.43 29.05
CA ARG A 40 20.48 -21.68 28.30
C ARG A 40 20.88 -22.86 29.17
N ALA A 41 21.89 -22.70 30.02
CA ALA A 41 22.34 -23.73 30.97
C ALA A 41 21.28 -24.09 32.02
N SER A 42 20.34 -23.17 32.28
CA SER A 42 19.21 -23.39 33.21
C SER A 42 17.99 -24.05 32.53
N GLY A 43 18.09 -24.42 31.24
CA GLY A 43 17.03 -25.12 30.52
C GLY A 43 15.92 -24.23 29.96
N HIS A 44 16.19 -22.93 29.79
CA HIS A 44 15.24 -21.96 29.23
C HIS A 44 15.66 -21.52 27.82
N GLN A 45 15.68 -22.46 26.87
CA GLN A 45 16.21 -22.24 25.51
C GLN A 45 15.52 -21.10 24.75
N ASN A 46 14.21 -20.91 24.93
CA ASN A 46 13.46 -19.84 24.26
C ASN A 46 13.84 -18.44 24.78
N ILE A 47 14.10 -18.29 26.07
CA ILE A 47 14.58 -17.03 26.67
C ILE A 47 16.03 -16.78 26.26
N ALA A 48 16.86 -17.83 26.24
CA ALA A 48 18.23 -17.73 25.75
C ALA A 48 18.29 -17.27 24.28
N TYR A 49 17.39 -17.80 23.43
CA TYR A 49 17.23 -17.38 22.04
C TYR A 49 16.86 -15.89 21.92
N HIS A 50 15.96 -15.40 22.78
CA HIS A 50 15.58 -13.99 22.80
C HIS A 50 16.76 -13.08 23.18
N LEU A 51 17.52 -13.45 24.22
CA LEU A 51 18.69 -12.69 24.66
C LEU A 51 19.79 -12.67 23.59
N ALA A 52 20.03 -13.80 22.90
CA ALA A 52 20.93 -13.86 21.76
C ALA A 52 20.45 -12.99 20.57
N THR A 53 19.13 -12.94 20.34
CA THR A 53 18.54 -12.04 19.33
C THR A 53 18.76 -10.57 19.68
N LEU A 54 18.56 -10.19 20.95
CA LEU A 54 18.82 -8.83 21.42
C LEU A 54 20.29 -8.44 21.29
N ALA A 55 21.22 -9.38 21.53
CA ALA A 55 22.63 -9.14 21.32
C ALA A 55 22.92 -8.80 19.84
N LEU A 56 22.35 -9.56 18.91
CA LEU A 56 22.45 -9.25 17.47
C LEU A 56 21.83 -7.89 17.14
N GLU A 57 20.68 -7.55 17.72
CA GLU A 57 20.05 -6.24 17.50
C GLU A 57 20.92 -5.07 17.99
N GLU A 58 21.62 -5.21 19.13
CA GLU A 58 22.55 -4.18 19.62
C GLU A 58 23.82 -4.10 18.75
N ILE A 59 24.32 -5.23 18.22
CA ILE A 59 25.40 -5.23 17.22
C ILE A 59 24.95 -4.49 15.96
N GLY A 60 23.76 -4.74 15.44
CA GLY A 60 23.24 -4.03 14.27
C GLY A 60 22.96 -2.54 14.53
N LYS A 61 22.57 -2.18 15.76
CA LYS A 61 22.35 -0.80 16.18
C LYS A 61 23.65 0.00 16.27
N ARG A 62 24.76 -0.62 16.68
CA ARG A 62 26.10 -0.03 16.58
C ARG A 62 26.39 0.41 15.14
N GLU A 63 26.17 -0.46 14.17
CA GLU A 63 26.42 -0.19 12.76
C GLU A 63 25.53 0.95 12.24
N LEU A 64 24.25 0.96 12.65
CA LEU A 64 23.31 2.04 12.33
C LEU A 64 23.75 3.39 12.90
N PHE A 65 24.31 3.45 14.12
CA PHE A 65 24.85 4.71 14.66
C PHE A 65 25.99 5.27 13.80
N GLY A 66 26.88 4.39 13.30
CA GLY A 66 27.94 4.78 12.38
C GLY A 66 27.39 5.35 11.06
N VAL A 67 26.39 4.68 10.47
CA VAL A 67 25.75 5.13 9.22
C VAL A 67 24.94 6.43 9.42
N GLN A 68 24.19 6.54 10.52
CA GLN A 68 23.34 7.71 10.79
C GLN A 68 24.16 8.97 11.09
N ALA A 69 25.32 8.83 11.77
CA ALA A 69 26.26 9.93 11.99
C ALA A 69 26.67 10.63 10.70
N VAL A 70 26.78 9.85 9.62
CA VAL A 70 27.13 10.30 8.29
C VAL A 70 25.93 10.94 7.58
N ALA A 71 24.72 10.39 7.76
CA ALA A 71 23.50 10.84 7.09
C ALA A 71 22.90 12.15 7.65
N ASP A 72 22.95 12.38 8.96
CA ASP A 72 22.26 13.48 9.67
C ASP A 72 22.83 14.90 9.42
N ARG A 73 23.87 15.04 8.59
CA ARG A 73 24.50 16.35 8.27
C ARG A 73 24.16 16.93 6.89
N ARG A 74 23.14 16.42 6.19
CA ARG A 74 22.62 17.09 4.98
C ARG A 74 21.92 18.41 5.34
N GLU A 75 22.12 19.45 4.52
CA GLU A 75 21.35 20.70 4.59
C GLU A 75 19.84 20.47 4.35
N THR A 76 19.49 19.35 3.71
CA THR A 76 18.13 18.86 3.56
C THR A 76 17.90 17.64 4.45
N SER A 77 17.27 17.85 5.61
CA SER A 77 16.69 16.76 6.39
C SER A 77 15.68 16.00 5.54
N PRO A 78 15.65 14.66 5.58
CA PRO A 78 14.53 13.91 5.02
C PRO A 78 13.22 14.35 5.71
N ALA A 79 12.12 14.39 4.97
CA ALA A 79 10.82 14.89 5.43
C ALA A 79 10.16 14.05 6.55
N TRP A 80 10.85 13.03 7.08
CA TRP A 80 10.31 12.11 8.07
C TRP A 80 11.34 11.81 9.17
N PRO A 81 10.96 11.85 10.46
CA PRO A 81 11.82 11.42 11.56
C PRO A 81 11.93 9.89 11.54
N ASN A 82 13.00 9.37 10.95
CA ASN A 82 13.20 7.94 10.91
C ASN A 82 13.72 7.41 12.26
N LYS A 83 12.87 6.70 13.00
CA LYS A 83 13.29 5.88 14.15
C LYS A 83 13.95 4.58 13.69
N HIS A 84 15.03 4.68 12.91
CA HIS A 84 15.76 3.53 12.35
C HIS A 84 16.29 2.58 13.42
N THR A 85 16.62 3.11 14.61
CA THR A 85 17.06 2.34 15.78
C THR A 85 15.91 1.63 16.53
N GLN A 86 14.69 1.63 16.00
CA GLN A 86 13.55 0.88 16.56
C GLN A 86 13.03 -0.23 15.65
N ASP A 87 13.53 -0.34 14.41
CA ASP A 87 13.16 -1.41 13.47
C ASP A 87 14.02 -2.66 13.73
N HIS A 88 13.40 -3.72 14.28
CA HIS A 88 14.07 -4.97 14.64
C HIS A 88 14.66 -5.71 13.43
N VAL A 89 13.96 -5.73 12.30
CA VAL A 89 14.42 -6.41 11.08
C VAL A 89 15.60 -5.65 10.49
N LYS A 90 15.53 -4.31 10.47
CA LYS A 90 16.64 -3.47 10.01
C LYS A 90 17.89 -3.65 10.88
N LYS A 91 17.77 -3.72 12.21
CA LYS A 91 18.91 -4.01 13.09
C LYS A 91 19.53 -5.37 12.80
N LEU A 92 18.72 -6.42 12.70
CA LEU A 92 19.23 -7.77 12.39
C LEU A 92 19.95 -7.78 11.04
N PHE A 93 19.40 -7.13 10.02
CA PHE A 93 20.08 -6.96 8.73
C PHE A 93 21.47 -6.32 8.89
N TRP A 94 21.59 -5.21 9.61
CA TRP A 94 22.87 -4.53 9.84
C TRP A 94 23.82 -5.31 10.75
N ALA A 95 23.33 -6.14 11.66
CA ALA A 95 24.17 -7.01 12.49
C ALA A 95 24.98 -8.02 11.65
N PHE A 96 24.39 -8.47 10.56
CA PHE A 96 25.01 -9.40 9.62
C PHE A 96 25.82 -8.68 8.54
N PHE A 97 25.33 -7.53 8.08
CA PHE A 97 25.92 -6.84 6.94
C PHE A 97 26.98 -5.79 7.31
N GLY A 98 26.92 -5.18 8.50
CA GLY A 98 27.76 -4.03 8.86
C GLY A 98 29.26 -4.34 8.92
N ALA A 99 29.68 -5.38 9.64
CA ALA A 99 31.11 -5.71 9.71
C ALA A 99 31.68 -6.21 8.36
N GLU A 100 30.90 -6.97 7.59
CA GLU A 100 31.31 -7.50 6.28
C GLU A 100 31.31 -6.42 5.18
N PHE A 101 30.53 -5.35 5.35
CA PHE A 101 30.58 -4.13 4.53
C PHE A 101 31.96 -3.46 4.56
N PHE A 102 32.69 -3.57 5.67
CA PHE A 102 34.00 -2.95 5.86
C PHE A 102 35.18 -3.90 5.62
N ALA A 103 34.92 -5.20 5.44
CA ALA A 103 35.94 -6.25 5.36
C ALA A 103 36.09 -6.91 3.97
N ASP A 104 35.26 -6.58 2.98
CA ASP A 104 35.31 -7.13 1.59
C ASP A 104 35.24 -8.68 1.48
N GLU A 105 34.66 -9.38 2.47
CA GLU A 105 34.63 -10.86 2.54
C GLU A 105 33.23 -11.49 2.32
N LEU A 106 32.27 -10.75 1.77
CA LEU A 106 30.89 -11.22 1.67
C LEU A 106 30.67 -12.14 0.45
N THR A 107 30.35 -13.42 0.70
CA THR A 107 30.07 -14.42 -0.34
C THR A 107 28.56 -14.57 -0.61
N LYS A 108 28.18 -15.06 -1.81
CA LYS A 108 26.78 -15.30 -2.19
C LYS A 108 26.06 -16.24 -1.21
N GLU A 109 26.72 -17.32 -0.82
CA GLU A 109 26.19 -18.33 0.10
C GLU A 109 26.03 -17.77 1.51
N ALA A 110 26.95 -16.91 1.97
CA ALA A 110 26.77 -16.18 3.21
C ALA A 110 25.53 -15.27 3.13
N PHE A 111 25.35 -14.52 2.05
CA PHE A 111 24.25 -13.57 1.94
C PHE A 111 22.85 -14.19 1.82
N ASP A 112 22.67 -15.21 0.98
CA ASP A 112 21.38 -15.92 0.83
C ASP A 112 20.95 -16.55 2.16
N ASN A 113 21.93 -17.05 2.94
CA ASN A 113 21.69 -17.53 4.30
C ASN A 113 21.29 -16.40 5.26
N LEU A 114 21.93 -15.22 5.20
CA LEU A 114 21.68 -14.09 6.10
C LEU A 114 20.30 -13.43 5.93
N GLN A 115 19.77 -13.34 4.70
CA GLN A 115 18.44 -12.74 4.44
C GLN A 115 17.30 -13.62 5.00
N GLY A 116 17.34 -14.92 4.74
CA GLY A 116 16.38 -15.86 5.32
C GLY A 116 16.49 -15.89 6.85
N LEU A 117 17.71 -15.74 7.35
CA LEU A 117 18.04 -15.80 8.77
C LEU A 117 17.48 -14.60 9.56
N ALA A 118 17.55 -13.36 9.07
CA ALA A 118 17.01 -12.20 9.81
C ALA A 118 15.49 -12.28 10.01
N SER A 119 14.73 -12.63 8.96
CA SER A 119 13.28 -12.82 9.05
C SER A 119 12.93 -14.05 9.91
N THR A 120 13.66 -15.15 9.75
CA THR A 120 13.45 -16.36 10.56
C THR A 120 13.75 -16.11 12.03
N ILE A 121 14.82 -15.39 12.37
CA ILE A 121 15.14 -15.00 13.74
C ILE A 121 14.03 -14.13 14.32
N HIS A 122 13.52 -13.15 13.57
CA HIS A 122 12.43 -12.30 14.05
C HIS A 122 11.14 -13.09 14.30
N THR A 123 10.73 -13.96 13.36
CA THR A 123 9.56 -14.84 13.52
C THR A 123 9.72 -15.79 14.71
N ASN A 124 10.87 -16.45 14.83
CA ASN A 124 11.17 -17.36 15.93
C ASN A 124 11.24 -16.62 17.27
N ARG A 125 11.76 -15.39 17.29
CA ARG A 125 11.76 -14.53 18.48
C ARG A 125 10.35 -14.28 18.97
N LEU A 126 9.39 -14.02 18.08
CA LEU A 126 7.98 -13.85 18.45
C LEU A 126 7.39 -15.15 18.99
N ALA A 127 7.55 -16.25 18.25
CA ALA A 127 7.04 -17.56 18.63
C ALA A 127 7.64 -18.11 19.94
N GLY A 128 8.89 -17.78 20.25
CA GLY A 128 9.61 -18.19 21.46
C GLY A 128 9.42 -17.26 22.66
N LEU A 129 8.67 -16.16 22.52
CA LEU A 129 8.48 -15.17 23.58
C LEU A 129 7.07 -15.20 24.17
N TYR A 130 6.06 -15.42 23.32
CA TYR A 130 4.66 -15.33 23.70
C TYR A 130 3.95 -16.67 23.58
N VAL A 131 3.17 -17.00 24.62
CA VAL A 131 2.20 -18.08 24.54
C VAL A 131 1.08 -17.58 23.65
N ASP A 132 0.96 -18.16 22.46
CA ASP A 132 -0.03 -17.75 21.47
C ASP A 132 -1.02 -18.88 21.24
N LEU A 133 -2.32 -18.58 21.26
CA LEU A 133 -3.36 -19.51 20.84
C LEU A 133 -3.90 -19.03 19.49
N THR A 134 -3.50 -19.71 18.41
CA THR A 134 -3.92 -19.36 17.05
C THR A 134 -4.97 -20.35 16.53
N SER A 135 -5.54 -20.09 15.35
CA SER A 135 -6.41 -21.06 14.65
C SER A 135 -5.75 -22.41 14.41
N ASP A 136 -4.41 -22.45 14.40
CA ASP A 136 -3.60 -23.63 14.12
C ASP A 136 -3.15 -24.36 15.41
N GLY A 137 -3.51 -23.84 16.59
CA GLY A 137 -3.27 -24.47 17.89
C GLY A 137 -2.55 -23.59 18.92
N LEU A 138 -2.27 -24.19 20.09
CA LEU A 138 -1.52 -23.57 21.18
C LEU A 138 -0.02 -23.62 20.88
N ASN A 139 0.61 -22.47 20.76
CA ASN A 139 2.05 -22.29 20.76
C ASN A 139 2.55 -22.08 22.20
N ILE A 140 3.41 -22.98 22.66
CA ILE A 140 4.09 -22.85 23.96
C ILE A 140 5.53 -22.37 23.67
N PRO A 141 5.97 -21.20 24.18
CA PRO A 141 7.27 -20.61 23.89
C PRO A 141 8.46 -21.55 24.09
N ALA A 142 8.43 -22.31 25.18
CA ALA A 142 9.48 -23.28 25.50
C ALA A 142 9.55 -24.45 24.50
N GLY A 143 8.43 -24.76 23.82
CA GLY A 143 8.35 -25.77 22.76
C GLY A 143 8.54 -25.20 21.35
N ALA A 144 8.43 -23.89 21.17
CA ALA A 144 8.60 -23.20 19.89
C ALA A 144 10.07 -23.10 19.45
N ILE A 145 10.98 -23.09 20.43
CA ILE A 145 12.42 -23.04 20.22
C ILE A 145 13.05 -24.28 20.81
N ASP A 146 13.76 -25.04 19.98
CA ASP A 146 14.52 -26.18 20.44
C ASP A 146 15.92 -25.77 20.96
N ASN A 147 16.55 -26.71 21.67
CA ASN A 147 17.88 -26.54 22.24
C ASN A 147 18.96 -26.18 21.20
N LEU A 148 18.90 -26.80 20.03
CA LEU A 148 19.87 -26.62 18.96
C LEU A 148 19.74 -25.24 18.32
N GLN A 149 18.50 -24.76 18.13
CA GLN A 149 18.21 -23.42 17.62
C GLN A 149 18.75 -22.34 18.57
N ALA A 150 18.58 -22.51 19.88
CA ALA A 150 19.13 -21.59 20.87
C ALA A 150 20.66 -21.60 20.90
N ASP A 151 21.28 -22.79 20.90
CA ASP A 151 22.75 -22.92 20.90
C ASP A 151 23.38 -22.34 19.64
N ASN A 152 22.77 -22.58 18.48
CA ASN A 152 23.22 -22.02 17.20
C ASN A 152 23.13 -20.49 17.18
N LEU A 153 22.03 -19.91 17.70
CA LEU A 153 21.87 -18.46 17.72
C LEU A 153 22.83 -17.79 18.71
N ILE A 154 23.09 -18.40 19.86
CA ILE A 154 24.09 -17.93 20.83
C ILE A 154 25.48 -17.96 20.19
N GLY A 155 25.85 -19.07 19.56
CA GLY A 155 27.14 -19.19 18.86
C GLY A 155 27.29 -18.18 17.72
N LEU A 156 26.20 -17.89 16.99
CA LEU A 156 26.18 -16.85 15.98
C LEU A 156 26.37 -15.45 16.58
N ALA A 157 25.63 -15.12 17.64
CA ALA A 157 25.75 -13.83 18.32
C ALA A 157 27.16 -13.62 18.89
N GLU A 158 27.76 -14.67 19.47
CA GLU A 158 29.14 -14.67 19.96
C GLU A 158 30.16 -14.47 18.83
N ALA A 159 30.02 -15.18 17.71
CA ALA A 159 30.87 -14.99 16.55
C ALA A 159 30.77 -13.57 15.97
N ARG A 160 29.55 -13.03 15.86
CA ARG A 160 29.31 -11.66 15.37
C ARG A 160 29.85 -10.60 16.33
N LEU A 161 29.71 -10.80 17.64
CA LEU A 161 30.29 -9.94 18.65
C LEU A 161 31.81 -9.93 18.56
N GLY A 162 32.44 -11.11 18.46
CA GLY A 162 33.89 -11.24 18.31
C GLY A 162 34.43 -10.54 17.06
N ILE A 163 33.71 -10.62 15.94
CA ILE A 163 34.02 -9.82 14.74
C ILE A 163 33.89 -8.33 15.05
N ALA A 164 32.75 -7.88 15.57
CA ALA A 164 32.47 -6.47 15.80
C ALA A 164 33.46 -5.79 16.75
N GLU A 165 33.96 -6.52 17.76
CA GLU A 165 34.96 -6.07 18.73
C GLU A 165 36.38 -5.91 18.14
N VAL A 166 36.70 -6.67 17.09
CA VAL A 166 37.99 -6.58 16.39
C VAL A 166 37.94 -5.53 15.28
N VAL A 167 36.76 -5.23 14.72
CA VAL A 167 36.59 -4.16 13.73
C VAL A 167 36.87 -2.81 14.38
N THR A 168 37.95 -2.17 13.93
CA THR A 168 38.28 -0.79 14.29
C THR A 168 37.29 0.15 13.60
N VAL A 169 36.54 0.92 14.38
CA VAL A 169 35.64 1.96 13.85
C VAL A 169 36.49 3.01 13.14
N ARG A 170 36.19 3.29 11.87
CA ARG A 170 36.85 4.35 11.13
C ARG A 170 36.41 5.70 11.70
N GLU A 171 37.26 6.35 12.48
CA GLU A 171 37.00 7.71 12.97
C GLU A 171 36.86 8.71 11.82
N GLU A 172 37.57 8.46 10.71
CA GLU A 172 37.58 9.30 9.51
C GLU A 172 37.04 8.54 8.29
N ILE A 173 35.96 9.07 7.69
CA ILE A 173 35.31 8.50 6.51
C ILE A 173 35.48 9.47 5.33
N PRO A 174 36.02 9.05 4.17
CA PRO A 174 36.08 9.91 2.99
C PRO A 174 34.69 10.42 2.58
N ALA A 175 34.59 11.66 2.12
CA ALA A 175 33.30 12.27 1.76
C ALA A 175 32.51 11.47 0.70
N GLU A 176 33.20 10.85 -0.25
CA GLU A 176 32.61 9.98 -1.28
C GLU A 176 31.97 8.72 -0.65
N ASP A 177 32.67 8.08 0.27
CA ASP A 177 32.21 6.88 0.97
C ASP A 177 31.01 7.21 1.86
N ALA A 178 31.05 8.36 2.50
CA ALA A 178 29.95 8.90 3.28
C ALA A 178 28.68 9.13 2.44
N ALA A 179 28.83 9.75 1.27
CA ALA A 179 27.71 9.98 0.35
C ALA A 179 27.12 8.66 -0.17
N LEU A 180 27.97 7.68 -0.46
CA LEU A 180 27.56 6.36 -0.94
C LEU A 180 26.78 5.57 0.13
N GLN A 181 27.22 5.63 1.39
CA GLN A 181 26.54 5.02 2.53
C GLN A 181 25.15 5.63 2.76
N ALA A 182 25.07 6.96 2.77
CA ALA A 182 23.79 7.67 2.95
C ALA A 182 22.81 7.38 1.80
N TRP A 183 23.30 7.27 0.56
CA TRP A 183 22.47 6.83 -0.57
C TRP A 183 21.92 5.41 -0.35
N PHE A 184 22.78 4.46 0.01
CA PHE A 184 22.39 3.06 0.18
C PHE A 184 21.37 2.89 1.32
N GLU A 185 21.50 3.64 2.41
CA GLU A 185 20.52 3.63 3.49
C GLU A 185 19.14 4.11 3.04
N MET A 186 19.09 5.22 2.30
CA MET A 186 17.83 5.73 1.74
C MET A 186 17.22 4.73 0.77
N ALA A 187 18.01 4.19 -0.15
CA ALA A 187 17.56 3.28 -1.18
C ALA A 187 17.03 1.97 -0.58
N THR A 188 17.68 1.45 0.47
CA THR A 188 17.18 0.28 1.20
C THR A 188 15.98 0.59 2.08
N SER A 189 15.62 1.85 2.33
CA SER A 189 14.41 2.22 3.07
C SER A 189 13.16 2.30 2.17
N ASP A 190 13.33 2.43 0.86
CA ASP A 190 12.26 2.34 -0.14
C ASP A 190 11.94 0.86 -0.48
N PRO A 191 10.68 0.39 -0.37
CA PRO A 191 10.33 -1.03 -0.59
C PRO A 191 10.61 -1.56 -2.01
N ASP A 192 10.51 -0.70 -3.04
CA ASP A 192 10.72 -1.09 -4.43
C ASP A 192 12.21 -1.15 -4.75
N GLN A 193 12.96 -0.12 -4.34
CA GLN A 193 14.42 -0.11 -4.48
C GLN A 193 15.06 -1.23 -3.66
N ARG A 194 14.58 -1.48 -2.43
CA ARG A 194 15.02 -2.63 -1.61
C ARG A 194 14.86 -3.94 -2.36
N ARG A 195 13.71 -4.18 -3.02
CA ARG A 195 13.51 -5.41 -3.81
C ARG A 195 14.50 -5.54 -4.96
N GLN A 196 14.83 -4.44 -5.63
CA GLN A 196 15.79 -4.44 -6.74
C GLN A 196 17.23 -4.64 -6.26
N ILE A 197 17.63 -3.96 -5.18
CA ILE A 197 18.93 -4.11 -4.51
C ILE A 197 19.12 -5.56 -4.06
N LEU A 198 18.07 -6.19 -3.53
CA LEU A 198 18.09 -7.58 -3.06
C LEU A 198 17.71 -8.61 -4.14
N SER A 199 17.63 -8.21 -5.40
CA SER A 199 17.29 -9.13 -6.49
C SER A 199 18.43 -10.10 -6.79
N SER A 200 18.12 -11.32 -7.27
CA SER A 200 19.13 -12.33 -7.61
C SER A 200 20.17 -11.84 -8.62
N ALA A 201 19.82 -10.92 -9.51
CA ALA A 201 20.74 -10.30 -10.46
C ALA A 201 21.73 -9.35 -9.77
N SER A 202 21.24 -8.48 -8.88
CA SER A 202 22.08 -7.61 -8.05
C SER A 202 23.03 -8.43 -7.18
N LEU A 203 22.54 -9.50 -6.56
CA LEU A 203 23.34 -10.38 -5.70
C LEU A 203 24.40 -11.18 -6.47
N LYS A 204 24.08 -11.59 -7.71
CA LYS A 204 25.09 -12.17 -8.60
C LYS A 204 26.21 -11.17 -8.89
N LYS A 205 25.86 -9.88 -9.02
CA LYS A 205 26.85 -8.83 -9.26
C LYS A 205 27.75 -8.58 -8.05
N LEU A 206 27.19 -8.61 -6.84
CA LEU A 206 27.97 -8.57 -5.60
C LEU A 206 28.98 -9.73 -5.54
N ALA A 207 28.55 -10.94 -5.88
CA ALA A 207 29.42 -12.11 -5.91
C ALA A 207 30.55 -12.02 -6.98
N GLU A 208 30.29 -11.35 -8.11
CA GLU A 208 31.29 -11.06 -9.13
C GLU A 208 32.33 -10.04 -8.65
N LEU A 209 31.86 -8.95 -8.02
CA LEU A 209 32.70 -7.82 -7.61
C LEU A 209 33.51 -8.11 -6.35
N LYS A 210 33.01 -8.99 -5.47
CA LYS A 210 33.63 -9.37 -4.19
C LYS A 210 33.96 -8.16 -3.29
N SER A 211 33.31 -7.03 -3.53
CA SER A 211 33.43 -5.84 -2.71
C SER A 211 32.05 -5.21 -2.58
N PRO A 212 31.50 -5.14 -1.35
CA PRO A 212 30.25 -4.44 -1.08
C PRO A 212 30.31 -2.97 -1.54
N LYS A 213 31.47 -2.32 -1.40
CA LYS A 213 31.66 -0.93 -1.81
C LYS A 213 31.51 -0.75 -3.33
N GLU A 214 32.20 -1.57 -4.13
CA GLU A 214 32.08 -1.52 -5.59
C GLU A 214 30.69 -1.94 -6.07
N TRP A 215 30.06 -2.89 -5.37
CA TRP A 215 28.68 -3.28 -5.67
C TRP A 215 27.68 -2.15 -5.42
N ILE A 216 27.80 -1.41 -4.33
CA ILE A 216 26.93 -0.27 -4.03
C ILE A 216 27.18 0.87 -5.01
N ARG A 217 28.43 1.13 -5.42
CA ARG A 217 28.72 2.08 -6.51
C ARG A 217 28.07 1.66 -7.82
N TRP A 218 28.16 0.36 -8.17
CA TRP A 218 27.51 -0.18 -9.36
C TRP A 218 25.99 -0.03 -9.28
N LEU A 219 25.38 -0.37 -8.13
CA LEU A 219 23.95 -0.18 -7.91
C LEU A 219 23.57 1.29 -8.05
N LYS A 220 24.28 2.20 -7.38
CA LYS A 220 24.05 3.63 -7.49
C LYS A 220 24.16 4.09 -8.95
N GLY A 221 25.16 3.60 -9.68
CA GLY A 221 25.30 3.85 -11.12
C GLY A 221 24.07 3.42 -11.91
N LEU A 222 23.52 2.23 -11.67
CA LEU A 222 22.29 1.79 -12.34
C LEU A 222 21.08 2.68 -12.03
N PHE A 223 20.91 3.09 -10.77
CA PHE A 223 19.82 3.98 -10.37
C PHE A 223 20.00 5.38 -10.94
N ASP A 224 21.21 5.93 -10.89
CA ASP A 224 21.55 7.23 -11.47
C ASP A 224 21.38 7.22 -13.00
N GLU A 225 21.80 6.15 -13.69
CA GLU A 225 21.62 5.97 -15.14
C GLU A 225 20.13 5.88 -15.48
N ALA A 226 19.36 5.05 -14.76
CA ALA A 226 17.93 4.92 -14.98
C ALA A 226 17.19 6.25 -14.70
N GLU A 227 17.60 6.99 -13.67
CA GLU A 227 17.06 8.32 -13.38
C GLU A 227 17.43 9.33 -14.49
N ALA A 228 18.69 9.35 -14.94
CA ALA A 228 19.15 10.23 -16.00
C ALA A 228 18.47 9.92 -17.34
N GLU A 229 18.32 8.64 -17.70
CA GLU A 229 17.56 8.19 -18.86
C GLU A 229 16.08 8.59 -18.74
N GLY A 230 15.48 8.42 -17.56
CA GLY A 230 14.12 8.84 -17.27
C GLY A 230 13.93 10.35 -17.44
N GLN A 231 14.81 11.16 -16.85
CA GLN A 231 14.81 12.62 -16.97
C GLN A 231 15.03 13.06 -18.43
N ALA A 232 15.95 12.43 -19.16
CA ALA A 232 16.21 12.71 -20.56
C ALA A 232 14.99 12.37 -21.44
N ALA A 233 14.35 11.22 -21.19
CA ALA A 233 13.14 10.81 -21.88
C ALA A 233 11.97 11.78 -21.60
N VAL A 234 11.78 12.19 -20.34
CA VAL A 234 10.78 13.20 -19.97
C VAL A 234 11.07 14.53 -20.68
N ALA A 235 12.32 14.99 -20.68
CA ALA A 235 12.71 16.23 -21.37
C ALA A 235 12.47 16.16 -22.89
N LEU A 236 12.69 15.01 -23.51
CA LEU A 236 12.39 14.78 -24.92
C LEU A 236 10.88 14.83 -25.19
N GLU A 237 10.08 14.20 -24.32
CA GLU A 237 8.62 14.19 -24.43
C GLU A 237 7.99 15.56 -24.15
N LEU A 238 8.55 16.35 -23.24
CA LEU A 238 8.17 17.76 -23.03
C LEU A 238 8.44 18.61 -24.28
N LYS A 239 9.57 18.38 -24.96
CA LYS A 239 9.84 19.05 -26.24
C LYS A 239 8.84 18.63 -27.32
N ARG A 240 8.53 17.33 -27.42
CA ARG A 240 7.55 16.78 -28.35
C ARG A 240 6.15 17.35 -28.12
N SER A 241 5.76 17.54 -26.86
CA SER A 241 4.42 18.00 -26.47
C SER A 241 4.05 19.39 -26.98
N ARG A 242 5.03 20.16 -27.49
CA ARG A 242 4.82 21.45 -28.18
C ARG A 242 4.24 21.30 -29.59
N ASN A 243 4.46 20.15 -30.24
CA ASN A 243 4.05 19.88 -31.62
C ASN A 243 3.36 18.51 -31.70
N LEU A 244 2.20 18.40 -31.05
CA LEU A 244 1.40 17.18 -31.07
C LEU A 244 0.47 17.15 -32.29
N PRO A 245 0.19 15.95 -32.84
CA PRO A 245 -0.84 15.83 -33.87
C PRO A 245 -2.21 16.16 -33.27
N ALA A 246 -3.11 16.71 -34.07
CA ALA A 246 -4.48 17.02 -33.64
C ALA A 246 -5.28 15.75 -33.28
N GLU A 247 -5.01 14.66 -34.00
CA GLU A 247 -5.58 13.33 -33.76
C GLU A 247 -4.49 12.30 -33.48
N GLY A 248 -4.80 11.32 -32.65
CA GLY A 248 -3.86 10.26 -32.30
C GLY A 248 -3.59 9.32 -33.47
N THR A 249 -2.32 9.19 -33.85
CA THR A 249 -1.90 8.40 -35.01
C THR A 249 -1.42 7.00 -34.62
N LYS A 250 -0.93 6.83 -33.38
CA LYS A 250 -0.45 5.54 -32.85
C LYS A 250 -0.57 5.47 -31.34
N ASP A 251 -0.57 4.25 -30.82
CA ASP A 251 -0.47 3.99 -29.38
C ASP A 251 0.89 4.47 -28.86
N LYS A 252 0.87 5.13 -27.70
CA LYS A 252 2.07 5.72 -27.11
C LYS A 252 2.19 5.46 -25.63
N TRP A 253 1.11 5.63 -24.89
CA TRP A 253 1.11 5.53 -23.44
C TRP A 253 0.28 4.34 -23.00
N ARG A 254 0.79 3.58 -22.03
CA ARG A 254 0.03 2.56 -21.33
C ARG A 254 0.00 2.89 -19.85
N ILE A 255 -1.20 3.08 -19.32
CA ILE A 255 -1.42 3.35 -17.89
C ILE A 255 -2.06 2.10 -17.30
N ARG A 256 -1.42 1.52 -16.27
CA ARG A 256 -1.95 0.36 -15.56
C ARG A 256 -2.38 0.79 -14.17
N VAL A 257 -3.64 0.58 -13.83
CA VAL A 257 -4.18 0.85 -12.49
C VAL A 257 -4.69 -0.44 -11.88
N ARG A 258 -4.48 -0.61 -10.58
CA ARG A 258 -5.04 -1.72 -9.81
C ARG A 258 -6.22 -1.23 -8.99
N ILE A 259 -7.32 -1.95 -9.05
CA ILE A 259 -8.52 -1.72 -8.23
C ILE A 259 -8.90 -3.03 -7.54
N LEU A 260 -9.57 -2.89 -6.40
CA LEU A 260 -10.06 -3.96 -5.56
C LEU A 260 -11.59 -4.00 -5.64
N SER A 261 -12.17 -5.17 -5.41
CA SER A 261 -13.61 -5.37 -5.26
C SER A 261 -13.95 -5.98 -3.92
N ALA A 262 -14.91 -5.39 -3.22
CA ALA A 262 -15.52 -6.00 -2.04
C ALA A 262 -16.74 -6.88 -2.40
N SER A 263 -17.17 -6.88 -3.67
CA SER A 263 -18.44 -7.47 -4.07
C SER A 263 -18.33 -8.53 -5.17
N HIS A 264 -17.19 -8.61 -5.87
CA HIS A 264 -17.02 -9.54 -7.00
C HIS A 264 -15.75 -10.38 -6.94
N SER A 265 -15.89 -11.63 -7.40
CA SER A 265 -14.78 -12.52 -7.71
C SER A 265 -14.44 -12.46 -9.21
N ILE A 266 -13.18 -12.20 -9.52
CA ILE A 266 -12.69 -11.97 -10.88
C ILE A 266 -12.13 -13.27 -11.46
N ARG A 267 -12.57 -13.62 -12.68
CA ARG A 267 -12.12 -14.81 -13.41
C ARG A 267 -11.67 -14.44 -14.83
N PRO A 268 -10.60 -15.06 -15.37
CA PRO A 268 -10.05 -14.69 -16.68
C PRO A 268 -11.03 -14.77 -17.86
N LYS A 269 -12.01 -15.68 -17.82
CA LYS A 269 -12.95 -15.91 -18.94
C LYS A 269 -13.73 -14.64 -19.31
N ALA A 270 -14.37 -13.99 -18.34
CA ALA A 270 -15.18 -12.80 -18.59
C ALA A 270 -14.32 -11.63 -19.10
N LEU A 271 -13.10 -11.50 -18.57
CA LEU A 271 -12.16 -10.46 -19.00
C LEU A 271 -11.71 -10.66 -20.45
N LYS A 272 -11.56 -11.92 -20.90
CA LYS A 272 -11.22 -12.24 -22.29
C LYS A 272 -12.29 -11.72 -23.24
N ALA A 273 -13.57 -11.97 -22.95
CA ALA A 273 -14.67 -11.48 -23.78
C ALA A 273 -14.65 -9.95 -23.95
N TRP A 274 -14.40 -9.21 -22.88
CA TRP A 274 -14.18 -7.75 -22.94
C TRP A 274 -12.95 -7.39 -23.78
N ASN A 275 -11.80 -8.03 -23.51
CA ASN A 275 -10.53 -7.73 -24.15
C ASN A 275 -10.55 -8.00 -25.66
N ASP A 276 -11.37 -8.94 -26.13
CA ASP A 276 -11.52 -9.23 -27.56
C ASP A 276 -12.33 -8.13 -28.28
N GLN A 277 -13.12 -7.34 -27.56
CA GLN A 277 -14.02 -6.31 -28.12
C GLN A 277 -13.55 -4.86 -27.91
N VAL A 278 -12.83 -4.60 -26.81
CA VAL A 278 -12.42 -3.23 -26.42
C VAL A 278 -10.91 -3.06 -26.58
N GLU A 279 -10.47 -2.20 -27.49
CA GLU A 279 -9.05 -2.04 -27.81
C GLU A 279 -8.28 -1.18 -26.79
N PHE A 280 -8.87 -0.07 -26.34
CA PHE A 280 -8.18 0.95 -25.54
C PHE A 280 -8.24 0.73 -24.02
N ILE A 281 -9.07 -0.21 -23.55
CA ILE A 281 -9.16 -0.65 -22.15
C ILE A 281 -9.02 -2.17 -22.10
N LYS A 282 -7.95 -2.67 -21.49
CA LYS A 282 -7.77 -4.10 -21.23
C LYS A 282 -7.91 -4.42 -19.75
N LEU A 283 -8.52 -5.55 -19.45
CA LEU A 283 -8.77 -6.04 -18.09
C LEU A 283 -7.91 -7.28 -17.84
N VAL A 284 -7.19 -7.27 -16.73
CA VAL A 284 -6.22 -8.33 -16.38
C VAL A 284 -6.47 -8.79 -14.95
N ALA A 285 -6.71 -10.09 -14.78
CA ALA A 285 -6.84 -10.70 -13.46
C ALA A 285 -5.47 -10.73 -12.75
N VAL A 286 -5.47 -10.49 -11.43
CA VAL A 286 -4.25 -10.59 -10.63
C VAL A 286 -4.07 -12.03 -10.14
N SER A 287 -2.91 -12.63 -10.45
CA SER A 287 -2.61 -14.02 -10.06
C SER A 287 -2.74 -14.20 -8.54
N GLY A 288 -3.51 -15.21 -8.12
CA GLY A 288 -3.74 -15.51 -6.71
C GLY A 288 -4.63 -14.52 -5.95
N LYS A 289 -5.16 -13.47 -6.58
CA LYS A 289 -6.01 -12.44 -5.95
C LYS A 289 -7.32 -12.29 -6.72
N LYS A 290 -8.37 -12.93 -6.21
CA LYS A 290 -9.69 -12.98 -6.88
C LYS A 290 -10.50 -11.69 -6.75
N ASP A 291 -10.10 -10.81 -5.86
CA ASP A 291 -10.70 -9.52 -5.53
C ASP A 291 -9.99 -8.34 -6.22
N GLN A 292 -8.91 -8.59 -6.99
CA GLN A 292 -8.10 -7.53 -7.60
C GLN A 292 -8.13 -7.57 -9.12
N LEU A 293 -8.36 -6.41 -9.73
CA LEU A 293 -8.38 -6.20 -11.17
C LEU A 293 -7.31 -5.18 -11.56
N ILE A 294 -6.53 -5.51 -12.59
CA ILE A 294 -5.70 -4.52 -13.29
C ILE A 294 -6.48 -4.03 -14.51
N VAL A 295 -6.59 -2.71 -14.64
CA VAL A 295 -7.16 -2.03 -15.80
C VAL A 295 -6.04 -1.32 -16.54
N GLU A 296 -5.88 -1.62 -17.81
CA GLU A 296 -4.86 -1.04 -18.68
C GLU A 296 -5.49 -0.11 -19.70
N PHE A 297 -5.15 1.17 -19.63
CA PHE A 297 -5.56 2.18 -20.60
C PHE A 297 -4.45 2.39 -21.62
N THR A 298 -4.76 2.28 -22.90
CA THR A 298 -3.87 2.65 -23.99
C THR A 298 -4.26 4.03 -24.50
N LEU A 299 -3.35 4.99 -24.40
CA LEU A 299 -3.52 6.34 -24.94
C LEU A 299 -2.63 6.54 -26.15
N LYS A 300 -3.15 7.27 -27.11
CA LYS A 300 -2.47 7.59 -28.36
C LYS A 300 -1.49 8.76 -28.19
N ASP A 301 -0.67 9.00 -29.20
CA ASP A 301 0.45 9.95 -29.19
C ASP A 301 0.07 11.44 -29.18
N GLN A 302 -1.20 11.79 -29.38
CA GLN A 302 -1.70 13.17 -29.21
C GLN A 302 -1.83 13.60 -27.73
N VAL A 303 -1.67 12.69 -26.76
CA VAL A 303 -1.73 13.06 -25.34
C VAL A 303 -0.35 13.58 -24.88
N PRO A 304 -0.25 14.85 -24.41
CA PRO A 304 0.98 15.40 -23.86
C PRO A 304 1.37 14.72 -22.55
N ILE A 305 2.68 14.63 -22.28
CA ILE A 305 3.20 14.00 -21.06
C ILE A 305 2.69 14.70 -19.80
N GLU A 306 2.53 16.02 -19.87
CA GLU A 306 2.03 16.88 -18.79
C GLU A 306 0.57 16.58 -18.44
N ALA A 307 -0.22 16.11 -19.41
CA ALA A 307 -1.63 15.76 -19.18
C ALA A 307 -1.82 14.31 -18.71
N LEU A 308 -0.80 13.44 -18.80
CA LEU A 308 -0.95 12.01 -18.51
C LEU A 308 -1.48 11.74 -17.12
N TRP A 309 -1.04 12.51 -16.12
CA TRP A 309 -1.51 12.36 -14.75
C TRP A 309 -3.02 12.60 -14.66
N HIS A 310 -3.48 13.78 -15.06
CA HIS A 310 -4.88 14.17 -14.96
C HIS A 310 -5.79 13.38 -15.90
N PHE A 311 -5.32 13.10 -17.12
CA PHE A 311 -6.06 12.32 -18.11
C PHE A 311 -6.19 10.86 -17.66
N GLY A 312 -5.08 10.24 -17.26
CA GLY A 312 -5.04 8.87 -16.75
C GLY A 312 -5.90 8.70 -15.50
N TRP A 313 -5.80 9.62 -14.54
CA TRP A 313 -6.64 9.61 -13.36
C TRP A 313 -8.12 9.85 -13.69
N GLY A 314 -8.40 10.75 -14.63
CA GLY A 314 -9.77 11.02 -15.11
C GLY A 314 -10.43 9.80 -15.73
N ILE A 315 -9.80 9.18 -16.73
CA ILE A 315 -10.35 8.00 -17.41
C ILE A 315 -10.47 6.80 -16.48
N ALA A 316 -9.52 6.61 -15.57
CA ALA A 316 -9.57 5.53 -14.59
C ALA A 316 -10.76 5.70 -13.63
N ARG A 317 -10.98 6.91 -13.08
CA ARG A 317 -12.17 7.19 -12.25
C ARG A 317 -13.47 7.00 -13.01
N HIS A 318 -13.51 7.45 -14.26
CA HIS A 318 -14.67 7.28 -15.13
C HIS A 318 -15.03 5.81 -15.34
N PHE A 319 -14.02 4.98 -15.63
CA PHE A 319 -14.18 3.54 -15.77
C PHE A 319 -14.61 2.88 -14.46
N VAL A 320 -14.03 3.27 -13.32
CA VAL A 320 -14.41 2.73 -12.01
C VAL A 320 -15.84 3.09 -11.64
N VAL A 321 -16.33 4.30 -11.97
CA VAL A 321 -17.75 4.67 -11.78
C VAL A 321 -18.63 3.76 -12.64
N ALA A 322 -18.32 3.61 -13.93
CA ALA A 322 -19.06 2.70 -14.81
C ALA A 322 -19.04 1.25 -14.30
N LEU A 323 -17.92 0.80 -13.73
CA LEU A 323 -17.77 -0.51 -13.13
C LEU A 323 -18.65 -0.69 -11.88
N ASN A 324 -18.68 0.30 -10.98
CA ASN A 324 -19.54 0.25 -9.80
C ASN A 324 -21.03 0.21 -10.17
N ILE A 325 -21.45 1.03 -11.14
CA ILE A 325 -22.86 1.11 -11.55
C ILE A 325 -23.26 -0.12 -12.37
N GLY A 326 -22.49 -0.45 -13.41
CA GLY A 326 -22.79 -1.53 -14.34
C GLY A 326 -22.73 -2.93 -13.72
N THR A 327 -22.04 -3.08 -12.57
CA THR A 327 -22.04 -4.34 -11.81
C THR A 327 -22.92 -4.27 -10.55
N MET A 328 -23.48 -3.10 -10.24
CA MET A 328 -24.13 -2.80 -8.96
C MET A 328 -23.28 -3.24 -7.75
N GLY A 329 -21.95 -3.12 -7.89
CA GLY A 329 -20.96 -3.64 -6.95
C GLY A 329 -20.14 -2.54 -6.30
N PHE A 330 -19.13 -2.92 -5.52
CA PHE A 330 -18.17 -2.00 -4.92
C PHE A 330 -16.75 -2.26 -5.40
N TRP A 331 -16.22 -1.28 -6.13
CA TRP A 331 -14.90 -1.30 -6.74
C TRP A 331 -14.15 -0.02 -6.40
N TRP A 332 -12.95 -0.11 -5.85
CA TRP A 332 -12.16 1.06 -5.49
C TRP A 332 -10.66 0.77 -5.39
N TRP A 333 -9.82 1.80 -5.26
CA TRP A 333 -8.36 1.65 -5.11
C TRP A 333 -7.91 1.12 -3.74
N ARG A 334 -8.82 1.13 -2.76
CA ARG A 334 -8.63 0.61 -1.41
C ARG A 334 -9.97 0.15 -0.84
N LEU A 335 -9.92 -0.75 0.13
CA LEU A 335 -11.09 -1.22 0.88
C LEU A 335 -10.86 -0.96 2.38
N PRO A 336 -11.93 -0.92 3.20
CA PRO A 336 -11.78 -0.86 4.66
C PRO A 336 -11.02 -2.08 5.20
N GLU A 337 -10.07 -1.87 6.13
CA GLU A 337 -9.24 -2.95 6.69
C GLU A 337 -9.66 -3.33 8.11
N GLN A 338 -9.66 -2.37 9.04
CA GLN A 338 -9.98 -2.60 10.46
C GLN A 338 -11.48 -2.46 10.72
N ILE A 339 -12.26 -3.44 10.23
CA ILE A 339 -13.74 -3.38 10.19
C ILE A 339 -14.45 -3.92 11.44
N SER A 340 -13.82 -4.81 12.22
CA SER A 340 -14.38 -5.33 13.48
C SER A 340 -13.39 -5.30 14.64
N ARG A 341 -12.09 -5.24 14.35
CA ARG A 341 -10.99 -5.39 15.31
C ARG A 341 -9.86 -4.39 15.02
N TYR A 342 -9.40 -3.67 16.05
CA TYR A 342 -8.22 -2.79 16.01
C TYR A 342 -6.99 -3.35 16.74
N TRP A 343 -7.17 -4.40 17.52
CA TRP A 343 -6.17 -4.94 18.44
C TRP A 343 -5.64 -6.30 17.96
N ASP A 344 -4.43 -6.66 18.40
CA ASP A 344 -3.79 -7.94 18.05
C ASP A 344 -4.06 -9.04 19.09
N GLY A 345 -4.14 -8.69 20.38
CA GLY A 345 -4.62 -9.58 21.45
C GLY A 345 -5.29 -8.80 22.60
N MET A 346 -6.23 -9.43 23.29
CA MET A 346 -6.86 -8.88 24.51
C MET A 346 -6.94 -9.97 25.57
N VAL A 347 -6.35 -9.74 26.73
CA VAL A 347 -6.27 -10.73 27.83
C VAL A 347 -6.86 -10.13 29.09
N ASP A 348 -7.75 -10.88 29.74
CA ASP A 348 -8.18 -10.60 31.10
C ASP A 348 -7.05 -10.96 32.07
N LEU A 349 -6.49 -9.96 32.72
CA LEU A 349 -5.35 -10.11 33.62
C LEU A 349 -5.72 -10.82 34.93
N GLU A 350 -7.00 -10.85 35.33
CA GLU A 350 -7.43 -11.56 36.55
C GLU A 350 -7.53 -13.06 36.32
N SER A 351 -8.11 -13.47 35.19
CA SER A 351 -8.30 -14.90 34.87
C SER A 351 -7.21 -15.47 33.97
N GLY A 352 -6.36 -14.63 33.37
CA GLY A 352 -5.33 -15.01 32.39
C GLY A 352 -5.90 -15.48 31.05
N LYS A 353 -7.19 -15.24 30.77
CA LYS A 353 -7.87 -15.73 29.57
C LYS A 353 -7.87 -14.68 28.46
N GLU A 354 -7.67 -15.13 27.23
CA GLU A 354 -7.87 -14.30 26.05
C GLU A 354 -9.37 -14.03 25.84
N ILE A 355 -9.70 -12.78 25.51
CA ILE A 355 -11.06 -12.33 25.25
C ILE A 355 -11.13 -11.78 23.83
N GLY A 356 -11.98 -12.38 22.99
CA GLY A 356 -12.29 -11.91 21.65
C GLY A 356 -13.44 -10.90 21.62
N VAL A 357 -13.20 -9.66 22.08
CA VAL A 357 -14.21 -8.59 21.92
C VAL A 357 -14.06 -7.92 20.56
N GLU A 358 -15.03 -8.14 19.68
CA GLU A 358 -15.12 -7.49 18.38
C GLU A 358 -16.34 -6.57 18.31
N ARG A 359 -16.26 -5.57 17.42
CA ARG A 359 -17.44 -4.75 17.09
C ARG A 359 -18.49 -5.66 16.47
N TRP A 360 -19.72 -5.59 17.00
CA TRP A 360 -20.88 -6.20 16.39
C TRP A 360 -21.98 -5.17 16.14
N PRO A 361 -22.53 -5.05 14.91
CA PRO A 361 -22.11 -5.77 13.69
C PRO A 361 -20.69 -5.34 13.24
N SER A 362 -20.06 -6.08 12.32
CA SER A 362 -18.82 -5.62 11.69
C SER A 362 -19.10 -4.50 10.68
N LEU A 363 -18.12 -3.64 10.42
CA LEU A 363 -18.21 -2.55 9.43
C LEU A 363 -17.98 -3.05 8.00
N VAL A 364 -18.74 -4.06 7.59
CA VAL A 364 -18.68 -4.61 6.23
C VAL A 364 -20.08 -4.69 5.64
N ILE A 365 -20.18 -4.41 4.34
CA ILE A 365 -21.40 -4.65 3.58
C ILE A 365 -21.33 -6.05 3.03
N ASP A 366 -22.37 -6.85 3.30
CA ASP A 366 -22.60 -8.09 2.56
C ASP A 366 -23.22 -7.74 1.20
N TRP A 367 -22.44 -7.95 0.13
CA TRP A 367 -22.89 -7.74 -1.25
C TRP A 367 -23.53 -8.99 -1.87
N GLY A 368 -23.79 -10.03 -1.07
CA GLY A 368 -24.19 -11.37 -1.49
C GLY A 368 -22.99 -12.29 -1.71
N GLU A 369 -23.21 -13.62 -1.68
CA GLU A 369 -22.15 -14.62 -1.88
C GLU A 369 -21.29 -14.31 -3.12
N ASN A 370 -20.01 -13.96 -2.90
CA ASN A 370 -18.92 -13.74 -3.87
C ASN A 370 -19.36 -13.79 -5.35
N ARG A 371 -20.11 -12.76 -5.79
CA ARG A 371 -20.69 -12.72 -7.13
C ARG A 371 -19.56 -12.78 -8.15
N VAL A 372 -19.58 -13.78 -9.02
CA VAL A 372 -18.55 -13.86 -10.07
C VAL A 372 -18.82 -12.73 -11.07
N LEU A 373 -17.80 -11.92 -11.37
CA LEU A 373 -17.88 -10.93 -12.44
C LEU A 373 -18.13 -11.65 -13.77
N ALA A 374 -19.33 -11.47 -14.31
CA ALA A 374 -19.79 -12.15 -15.51
C ALA A 374 -19.63 -11.28 -16.77
N GLU A 375 -19.74 -11.92 -17.93
CA GLU A 375 -19.71 -11.21 -19.23
C GLU A 375 -20.86 -10.20 -19.33
N GLN A 376 -22.04 -10.54 -18.80
CA GLN A 376 -23.21 -9.64 -18.78
C GLN A 376 -22.95 -8.36 -17.99
N ASP A 377 -22.26 -8.46 -16.85
CA ASP A 377 -21.89 -7.30 -16.04
C ASP A 377 -20.98 -6.39 -16.86
N LEU A 378 -19.98 -6.95 -17.55
CA LEU A 378 -19.06 -6.19 -18.39
C LEU A 378 -19.76 -5.51 -19.59
N TYR A 379 -20.79 -6.12 -20.18
CA TYR A 379 -21.62 -5.44 -21.18
C TYR A 379 -22.36 -4.23 -20.61
N GLN A 380 -22.91 -4.35 -19.39
CA GLN A 380 -23.56 -3.22 -18.71
C GLN A 380 -22.54 -2.12 -18.38
N VAL A 381 -21.34 -2.49 -17.95
CA VAL A 381 -20.24 -1.54 -17.69
C VAL A 381 -19.87 -0.77 -18.95
N MET A 382 -19.82 -1.42 -20.11
CA MET A 382 -19.57 -0.75 -21.39
C MET A 382 -20.66 0.29 -21.71
N ALA A 383 -21.94 -0.10 -21.55
CA ALA A 383 -23.06 0.81 -21.76
C ALA A 383 -23.03 2.01 -20.78
N CYS A 384 -22.71 1.75 -19.51
CA CYS A 384 -22.54 2.80 -18.51
C CYS A 384 -21.39 3.74 -18.89
N PHE A 385 -20.23 3.20 -19.25
CA PHE A 385 -19.04 3.97 -19.60
C PHE A 385 -19.30 4.88 -20.82
N ALA A 386 -20.02 4.39 -21.83
CA ALA A 386 -20.36 5.17 -23.02
C ALA A 386 -21.37 6.30 -22.72
N ALA A 387 -22.25 6.10 -21.74
CA ALA A 387 -23.31 7.06 -21.39
C ALA A 387 -22.85 8.16 -20.43
N LEU A 388 -21.84 7.88 -19.60
CA LEU A 388 -21.28 8.86 -18.67
C LEU A 388 -20.76 10.12 -19.43
N PRO A 389 -20.84 11.31 -18.81
CA PRO A 389 -20.41 12.54 -19.44
C PRO A 389 -18.90 12.60 -19.64
N GLY A 390 -18.47 12.77 -20.88
CA GLY A 390 -17.06 12.95 -21.21
C GLY A 390 -16.44 14.22 -20.58
N PRO A 391 -15.11 14.40 -20.67
CA PRO A 391 -14.38 15.47 -19.98
C PRO A 391 -14.77 16.90 -20.40
N ASN A 392 -15.39 17.06 -21.57
CA ASN A 392 -15.86 18.35 -22.09
C ASN A 392 -17.26 18.73 -21.58
N ARG A 393 -17.97 17.80 -20.90
CA ARG A 393 -19.32 17.99 -20.36
C ARG A 393 -19.28 18.13 -18.84
N ARG A 394 -18.43 19.03 -18.33
CA ARG A 394 -18.17 19.16 -16.89
C ARG A 394 -19.39 19.55 -16.07
N ASP A 395 -20.29 20.32 -16.66
CA ASP A 395 -21.52 20.76 -15.98
C ASP A 395 -22.44 19.55 -15.69
N GLU A 396 -22.34 18.49 -16.48
CA GLU A 396 -23.06 17.22 -16.29
C GLU A 396 -22.36 16.31 -15.25
N HIS A 397 -21.24 16.74 -14.62
CA HIS A 397 -20.47 15.89 -13.69
C HIS A 397 -21.01 15.90 -12.26
N ARG A 398 -21.99 16.76 -11.93
CA ARG A 398 -22.47 16.98 -10.55
C ARG A 398 -22.88 15.69 -9.86
N ALA A 399 -23.79 14.91 -10.46
CA ALA A 399 -24.22 13.63 -9.90
C ALA A 399 -23.05 12.66 -9.67
N TYR A 400 -22.17 12.52 -10.65
CA TYR A 400 -21.04 11.58 -10.58
C TYR A 400 -19.99 11.97 -9.55
N ASN A 401 -19.79 13.27 -9.31
CA ASN A 401 -18.90 13.74 -8.26
C ASN A 401 -19.41 13.33 -6.88
N TYR A 402 -20.72 13.43 -6.64
CA TYR A 402 -21.34 12.92 -5.42
C TYR A 402 -21.23 11.40 -5.33
N TYR A 403 -21.47 10.67 -6.41
CA TYR A 403 -21.31 9.21 -6.43
C TYR A 403 -19.88 8.78 -6.06
N ILE A 404 -18.87 9.44 -6.65
CA ILE A 404 -17.45 9.24 -6.33
C ILE A 404 -17.17 9.57 -4.86
N GLY A 405 -17.76 10.64 -4.33
CA GLY A 405 -17.70 10.98 -2.91
C GLY A 405 -18.23 9.84 -2.04
N GLY A 406 -19.39 9.29 -2.39
CA GLY A 406 -19.99 8.14 -1.70
C GLY A 406 -19.08 6.91 -1.68
N LEU A 407 -18.52 6.53 -2.83
CA LEU A 407 -17.54 5.44 -2.93
C LEU A 407 -16.29 5.71 -2.08
N THR A 408 -15.82 6.96 -2.07
CA THR A 408 -14.61 7.36 -1.33
C THR A 408 -14.83 7.22 0.17
N PHE A 409 -15.92 7.77 0.70
CA PHE A 409 -16.24 7.69 2.12
C PHE A 409 -16.57 6.26 2.55
N LEU A 410 -17.23 5.48 1.69
CA LEU A 410 -17.45 4.06 1.94
C LEU A 410 -16.12 3.28 2.03
N SER A 411 -15.14 3.61 1.18
CA SER A 411 -13.81 2.97 1.23
C SER A 411 -12.98 3.31 2.47
N LEU A 412 -13.35 4.39 3.16
CA LEU A 412 -12.71 4.90 4.36
C LEU A 412 -13.43 4.46 5.65
N ASN A 413 -14.55 3.75 5.53
CA ASN A 413 -15.43 3.45 6.64
C ASN A 413 -14.91 2.27 7.48
N ASP A 414 -14.10 2.57 8.50
CA ASP A 414 -13.57 1.61 9.45
C ASP A 414 -13.85 2.04 10.91
N ILE A 415 -13.35 1.26 11.87
CA ILE A 415 -13.58 1.54 13.30
C ILE A 415 -12.96 2.86 13.78
N HIS A 416 -11.97 3.39 13.07
CA HIS A 416 -11.32 4.67 13.41
C HIS A 416 -12.10 5.84 12.85
N TRP A 417 -12.74 5.65 11.69
CA TRP A 417 -13.57 6.68 11.08
C TRP A 417 -14.83 6.11 10.43
N GLN A 418 -15.90 6.10 11.22
CA GLN A 418 -17.26 5.79 10.78
C GLN A 418 -17.83 6.96 9.96
N ASN A 419 -18.05 6.70 8.68
CA ASN A 419 -18.39 7.65 7.63
C ASN A 419 -19.75 7.36 6.98
N GLU A 420 -20.59 6.51 7.59
CA GLU A 420 -21.85 6.05 7.04
C GLU A 420 -22.76 7.23 6.64
N THR A 421 -22.89 8.22 7.53
CA THR A 421 -23.67 9.44 7.29
C THR A 421 -23.16 10.22 6.07
N THR A 422 -21.85 10.38 5.95
CA THR A 422 -21.23 11.13 4.84
C THR A 422 -21.35 10.37 3.53
N ALA A 423 -21.16 9.04 3.55
CA ALA A 423 -21.34 8.19 2.38
C ALA A 423 -22.80 8.23 1.91
N PHE A 424 -23.76 8.09 2.83
CA PHE A 424 -25.19 8.19 2.52
C PHE A 424 -25.54 9.56 1.93
N ALA A 425 -25.11 10.65 2.56
CA ALA A 425 -25.35 12.02 2.09
C ALA A 425 -24.85 12.23 0.65
N ASN A 426 -23.69 11.66 0.31
CA ASN A 426 -23.15 11.72 -1.03
C ASN A 426 -23.99 10.89 -2.01
N PHE A 427 -24.36 9.65 -1.69
CA PHE A 427 -25.20 8.86 -2.59
C PHE A 427 -26.59 9.46 -2.79
N ILE A 428 -27.27 9.94 -1.73
CA ILE A 428 -28.59 10.58 -1.90
C ILE A 428 -28.50 11.88 -2.70
N SER A 429 -27.42 12.66 -2.53
CA SER A 429 -27.15 13.85 -3.37
C SER A 429 -26.89 13.47 -4.82
N SER A 430 -26.22 12.35 -5.07
CA SER A 430 -26.04 11.80 -6.42
C SER A 430 -27.38 11.44 -7.04
N LEU A 431 -28.25 10.73 -6.31
CA LEU A 431 -29.57 10.34 -6.80
C LEU A 431 -30.44 11.56 -7.11
N GLN A 432 -30.48 12.53 -6.21
CA GLN A 432 -31.20 13.78 -6.41
C GLN A 432 -30.70 14.51 -7.67
N ALA A 433 -29.37 14.68 -7.80
CA ALA A 433 -28.81 15.35 -8.97
C ALA A 433 -29.14 14.59 -10.27
N MET A 434 -29.09 13.26 -10.28
CA MET A 434 -29.50 12.49 -11.46
C MET A 434 -30.98 12.68 -11.83
N MET A 435 -31.86 12.78 -10.83
CA MET A 435 -33.29 13.03 -11.05
C MET A 435 -33.57 14.46 -11.51
N GLU A 436 -32.84 15.45 -11.00
CA GLU A 436 -32.87 16.83 -11.49
C GLU A 436 -32.41 16.90 -12.96
N ASP A 437 -31.28 16.26 -13.29
CA ASP A 437 -30.73 16.22 -14.65
C ASP A 437 -31.66 15.50 -15.65
N ALA A 438 -32.44 14.53 -15.18
CA ALA A 438 -33.44 13.83 -15.98
C ALA A 438 -34.78 14.60 -16.13
N GLY A 439 -34.99 15.66 -15.34
CA GLY A 439 -36.25 16.41 -15.29
C GLY A 439 -37.34 15.76 -14.43
N ASP A 440 -37.01 14.76 -13.61
CA ASP A 440 -37.94 14.10 -12.68
C ASP A 440 -38.20 14.96 -11.42
N VAL A 441 -37.28 15.87 -11.10
CA VAL A 441 -37.42 16.88 -10.03
C VAL A 441 -37.37 18.26 -10.67
N ASN A 442 -38.50 18.97 -10.65
CA ASN A 442 -38.57 20.34 -11.17
C ASN A 442 -37.89 21.33 -10.22
N GLU A 443 -37.39 22.43 -10.77
CA GLU A 443 -36.79 23.51 -9.99
C GLU A 443 -37.78 24.04 -8.93
N GLY A 444 -37.37 24.02 -7.65
CA GLY A 444 -38.21 24.43 -6.52
C GLY A 444 -39.19 23.36 -6.01
N ALA A 445 -39.28 22.19 -6.63
CA ALA A 445 -40.05 21.06 -6.11
C ALA A 445 -39.30 20.35 -4.97
N SER A 446 -40.04 19.76 -4.04
CA SER A 446 -39.44 18.89 -3.02
C SER A 446 -38.91 17.61 -3.67
N PHE A 447 -37.73 17.17 -3.27
CA PHE A 447 -37.14 15.90 -3.69
C PHE A 447 -37.90 14.68 -3.14
N GLU A 448 -38.50 14.81 -1.96
CA GLU A 448 -39.12 13.71 -1.23
C GLU A 448 -40.23 12.97 -2.01
N PRO A 449 -41.22 13.65 -2.63
CA PRO A 449 -42.27 12.96 -3.40
C PRO A 449 -41.73 12.19 -4.60
N THR A 450 -40.73 12.74 -5.31
CA THR A 450 -40.11 12.05 -6.46
C THR A 450 -39.33 10.82 -5.99
N PHE A 451 -38.61 10.92 -4.87
CA PHE A 451 -37.91 9.78 -4.28
C PHE A 451 -38.88 8.67 -3.85
N LEU A 452 -40.02 9.02 -3.24
CA LEU A 452 -41.05 8.04 -2.88
C LEU A 452 -41.60 7.32 -4.11
N ALA A 453 -42.00 8.08 -5.13
CA ALA A 453 -42.52 7.51 -6.38
C ALA A 453 -41.48 6.61 -7.06
N PHE A 454 -40.20 6.96 -7.00
CA PHE A 454 -39.11 6.11 -7.48
C PHE A 454 -39.05 4.78 -6.73
N LEU A 455 -39.11 4.80 -5.39
CA LEU A 455 -39.09 3.59 -4.57
C LEU A 455 -40.32 2.70 -4.80
N GLU A 456 -41.50 3.29 -4.93
CA GLU A 456 -42.74 2.55 -5.22
C GLU A 456 -42.71 1.87 -6.58
N ASN A 457 -42.17 2.56 -7.59
CA ASN A 457 -42.15 2.05 -8.96
C ASN A 457 -41.07 0.99 -9.21
N LEU A 458 -39.85 1.18 -8.70
CA LEU A 458 -38.75 0.24 -8.94
C LEU A 458 -38.63 -0.86 -7.89
N PHE A 459 -39.10 -0.60 -6.67
CA PHE A 459 -38.96 -1.52 -5.55
C PHE A 459 -40.30 -1.69 -4.83
N PRO A 460 -41.36 -2.19 -5.50
CA PRO A 460 -42.73 -2.25 -4.94
C PRO A 460 -42.85 -3.12 -3.69
N ASN A 461 -41.94 -4.08 -3.51
CA ASN A 461 -41.91 -4.98 -2.36
C ASN A 461 -40.88 -4.58 -1.28
N PHE A 462 -40.33 -3.36 -1.35
CA PHE A 462 -39.37 -2.87 -0.35
C PHE A 462 -40.09 -2.48 0.94
N ASP A 463 -39.76 -3.19 2.03
CA ASP A 463 -40.43 -3.11 3.33
C ASP A 463 -39.87 -2.01 4.25
N GLU A 464 -38.65 -1.55 4.01
CA GLU A 464 -38.01 -0.46 4.78
C GLU A 464 -38.29 0.95 4.24
N ARG A 465 -39.27 1.09 3.35
CA ARG A 465 -39.56 2.34 2.62
C ARG A 465 -39.71 3.55 3.56
N GLU A 466 -40.44 3.41 4.65
CA GLU A 466 -40.64 4.48 5.65
C GLU A 466 -39.32 4.99 6.26
N ARG A 467 -38.34 4.09 6.48
CA ARG A 467 -37.04 4.46 7.02
C ARG A 467 -36.25 5.34 6.05
N TYR A 468 -36.25 5.01 4.76
CA TYR A 468 -35.56 5.83 3.77
C TYR A 468 -36.27 7.15 3.50
N MET A 469 -37.60 7.19 3.68
CA MET A 469 -38.37 8.44 3.66
C MET A 469 -38.01 9.36 4.83
N GLU A 470 -37.85 8.81 6.04
CA GLU A 470 -37.34 9.57 7.19
C GLU A 470 -35.94 10.14 6.92
N LEU A 471 -35.01 9.32 6.44
CA LEU A 471 -33.66 9.78 6.10
C LEU A 471 -33.64 10.84 4.99
N CYS A 472 -34.52 10.71 3.99
CA CYS A 472 -34.69 11.70 2.92
C CYS A 472 -35.17 13.05 3.48
N ARG A 473 -36.15 13.05 4.41
CA ARG A 473 -36.61 14.26 5.10
C ARG A 473 -35.50 14.93 5.89
N LEU A 474 -34.74 14.14 6.66
CA LEU A 474 -33.61 14.66 7.45
C LEU A 474 -32.51 15.22 6.55
N PHE A 475 -32.22 14.57 5.42
CA PHE A 475 -31.31 15.08 4.41
C PHE A 475 -31.79 16.42 3.83
N ALA A 476 -33.04 16.51 3.39
CA ALA A 476 -33.62 17.74 2.84
C ALA A 476 -33.62 18.89 3.86
N ALA A 477 -33.77 18.57 5.15
CA ALA A 477 -33.71 19.55 6.25
C ALA A 477 -32.29 19.92 6.70
N GLY A 478 -31.24 19.34 6.12
CA GLY A 478 -29.85 19.54 6.55
C GLY A 478 -29.52 18.94 7.92
N ASN A 479 -30.36 18.03 8.42
CA ASN A 479 -30.31 17.46 9.76
C ASN A 479 -29.91 15.97 9.76
N LEU A 480 -29.33 15.47 8.67
CA LEU A 480 -28.97 14.05 8.54
C LEU A 480 -28.04 13.55 9.65
N GLY A 481 -27.17 14.42 10.20
CA GLY A 481 -26.29 14.09 11.32
C GLY A 481 -27.02 13.77 12.65
N GLN A 482 -28.33 13.98 12.73
CA GLN A 482 -29.16 13.59 13.87
C GLN A 482 -29.62 12.12 13.79
N ALA A 483 -29.52 11.48 12.61
CA ALA A 483 -29.84 10.07 12.44
C ALA A 483 -28.62 9.18 12.62
N THR A 484 -28.84 8.02 13.24
CA THR A 484 -27.89 6.90 13.16
C THR A 484 -28.08 6.22 11.81
N ILE A 485 -27.11 6.37 10.93
CA ILE A 485 -27.07 5.72 9.62
C ILE A 485 -26.14 4.51 9.69
N THR A 486 -26.58 3.40 9.13
CA THR A 486 -25.92 2.11 9.08
C THR A 486 -25.37 1.83 7.69
N LEU A 487 -24.42 0.90 7.60
CA LEU A 487 -23.89 0.44 6.31
C LEU A 487 -24.95 -0.21 5.41
N LYS A 488 -26.04 -0.73 5.98
CA LYS A 488 -27.19 -1.20 5.21
C LYS A 488 -27.87 -0.05 4.49
N GLU A 489 -28.15 1.05 5.18
CA GLU A 489 -28.75 2.23 4.56
C GLU A 489 -27.84 2.82 3.47
N VAL A 490 -26.52 2.82 3.71
CA VAL A 490 -25.51 3.23 2.71
C VAL A 490 -25.53 2.30 1.48
N SER A 491 -25.59 0.98 1.68
CA SER A 491 -25.58 0.03 0.56
C SER A 491 -26.83 0.17 -0.30
N PHE A 492 -28.01 0.30 0.30
CA PHE A 492 -29.26 0.49 -0.46
C PHE A 492 -29.31 1.82 -1.20
N ILE A 493 -28.92 2.94 -0.59
CA ILE A 493 -28.95 4.22 -1.32
C ILE A 493 -27.97 4.23 -2.50
N LYS A 494 -26.82 3.55 -2.37
CA LYS A 494 -25.90 3.30 -3.47
C LYS A 494 -26.55 2.45 -4.57
N LEU A 495 -27.23 1.36 -4.20
CA LEU A 495 -27.95 0.51 -5.16
C LEU A 495 -29.11 1.24 -5.84
N PHE A 496 -29.79 2.16 -5.13
CA PHE A 496 -30.80 3.03 -5.70
C PHE A 496 -30.21 3.96 -6.76
N CYS A 497 -29.03 4.54 -6.50
CA CYS A 497 -28.28 5.30 -7.51
C CYS A 497 -27.98 4.46 -8.75
N ASP A 498 -27.44 3.26 -8.55
CA ASP A 498 -27.09 2.38 -9.67
C ASP A 498 -28.32 2.00 -10.50
N ALA A 499 -29.40 1.59 -9.84
CA ALA A 499 -30.64 1.18 -10.48
C ALA A 499 -31.28 2.34 -11.25
N TYR A 500 -31.28 3.55 -10.68
CA TYR A 500 -31.77 4.73 -11.37
C TYR A 500 -30.94 5.01 -12.63
N PHE A 501 -29.62 5.02 -12.51
CA PHE A 501 -28.73 5.27 -13.65
C PHE A 501 -28.93 4.23 -14.77
N LEU A 502 -28.98 2.94 -14.41
CA LEU A 502 -29.21 1.85 -15.37
C LEU A 502 -30.56 1.99 -16.07
N ARG A 503 -31.63 2.35 -15.34
CA ARG A 503 -32.96 2.61 -15.90
C ARG A 503 -32.93 3.77 -16.91
N THR A 504 -32.23 4.85 -16.61
CA THR A 504 -32.20 6.05 -17.44
C THR A 504 -31.35 5.89 -18.70
N ILE A 505 -30.34 5.00 -18.66
CA ILE A 505 -29.36 4.83 -19.75
C ILE A 505 -29.65 3.66 -20.67
N GLN A 506 -30.15 2.53 -20.16
CA GLN A 506 -30.44 1.37 -21.02
C GLN A 506 -31.35 1.72 -22.22
N PRO A 507 -32.41 2.54 -22.08
CA PRO A 507 -33.23 2.96 -23.22
C PRO A 507 -32.45 3.83 -24.23
N LYS A 508 -31.70 4.83 -23.75
CA LYS A 508 -30.96 5.78 -24.60
C LYS A 508 -29.78 5.13 -25.33
N ALA A 509 -29.10 4.18 -24.68
CA ALA A 509 -28.00 3.44 -25.29
C ALA A 509 -28.49 2.48 -26.39
N PHE A 510 -29.65 1.84 -26.19
CA PHE A 510 -30.30 1.01 -27.23
C PHE A 510 -30.77 1.85 -28.43
N GLU A 511 -31.37 3.02 -28.18
CA GLU A 511 -31.80 3.94 -29.23
C GLU A 511 -30.62 4.44 -30.08
N LYS A 512 -29.52 4.83 -29.43
CA LYS A 512 -28.32 5.32 -30.12
C LYS A 512 -27.61 4.23 -30.90
N PHE A 513 -27.50 3.02 -30.35
CA PHE A 513 -26.92 1.87 -31.07
C PHE A 513 -27.74 1.50 -32.32
N ASN A 514 -29.07 1.58 -32.26
CA ASN A 514 -29.94 1.34 -33.42
C ASN A 514 -29.89 2.45 -34.47
N GLN A 515 -29.60 3.70 -34.07
CA GLN A 515 -29.40 4.83 -35.00
C GLN A 515 -28.03 4.81 -35.69
N GLU A 516 -27.01 4.23 -35.05
CA GLU A 516 -25.65 4.12 -35.61
C GLU A 516 -25.44 2.80 -36.40
N SER A 517 -26.34 1.82 -36.24
CA SER A 517 -26.28 0.51 -36.93
C SER A 517 -27.29 0.34 -38.07
N GLY A 518 -28.10 1.37 -38.35
CA GLY A 518 -28.99 1.47 -39.52
C GLY A 518 -28.50 2.56 -40.46
#